data_AF-X0X408-F1
#
_entry.id   AF-X0X408-F1
#
_cell.length_a   1.000
_cell.length_b   1.000
_cell.length_c   1.000
_cell.angle_alpha   90.00
_cell.angle_beta   90.00
_cell.angle_gamma   90.00
#
_symmetry.space_group_name_H-M   'P 1'
#
loop_
_entity.id
_entity.type
_entity.pdbx_description
1 polymer ?
#
loop_
_entity_poly.entity_id
_entity_poly.type
_entity_poly.pdbx_seq_one_letter_code
_entity_poly.pdbx_strand_id
1 'polypeptide(L)'
;TTGRKTKENIARTKELLLEMSWVRAIYEELIEDFCRRTEEYNSLCVEEARLAHSLKGAFGTRMSRIRIQKQGIESLIGLEQDHLFGVVNGVEHHRKRYTELRNVIIQPYLRLVFSEASKLSGPSRTIFEDVFQSGVFGLIRAISTFFRERNTYFSGYARWWVRQAILLSLKEEVSFFKIPSAVWHVYNKLERGESIDEDSERIRQYVGVIKLVPIDQPIQHDGGTARLLDTLVDSSQEDQHEEGELGI
;
A
#
# COMPACT_ATOMS: atom_id res chain seq x y z
N THR A 1 -19.46 -1.83 34.97
CA THR A 1 -19.85 -2.68 33.81
C THR A 1 -18.87 -2.57 32.63
N THR A 2 -18.18 -1.45 32.44
CA THR A 2 -17.23 -1.17 31.34
C THR A 2 -16.03 -2.12 31.30
N GLY A 3 -15.42 -2.46 32.45
CA GLY A 3 -14.22 -3.31 32.50
C GLY A 3 -14.44 -4.80 32.16
N ARG A 4 -15.67 -5.32 32.30
CA ARG A 4 -16.00 -6.72 31.96
C ARG A 4 -16.07 -6.89 30.44
N LYS A 5 -16.72 -5.93 29.75
CA LYS A 5 -16.78 -5.86 28.28
C LYS A 5 -15.39 -5.71 27.65
N THR A 6 -14.49 -4.94 28.26
CA THR A 6 -13.11 -4.79 27.76
C THR A 6 -12.33 -6.11 27.83
N LYS A 7 -12.42 -6.85 28.95
CA LYS A 7 -11.75 -8.16 29.08
C LYS A 7 -12.31 -9.21 28.12
N GLU A 8 -13.62 -9.21 27.93
CA GLU A 8 -14.31 -10.08 26.99
C GLU A 8 -13.93 -9.78 25.53
N ASN A 9 -13.84 -8.50 25.15
CA ASN A 9 -13.38 -8.08 23.83
C ASN A 9 -11.91 -8.46 23.57
N ILE A 10 -11.05 -8.37 24.60
CA ILE A 10 -9.65 -8.81 24.52
C ILE A 10 -9.56 -10.32 24.31
N ALA A 11 -10.35 -11.10 25.06
CA ALA A 11 -10.40 -12.56 24.91
C ALA A 11 -10.91 -12.96 23.53
N ARG A 12 -11.96 -12.29 23.03
CA ARG A 12 -12.50 -12.53 21.69
C ARG A 12 -11.53 -12.16 20.57
N THR A 13 -10.83 -11.03 20.67
CA THR A 13 -9.79 -10.68 19.69
C THR A 13 -8.69 -11.72 19.66
N LYS A 14 -8.32 -12.22 20.84
CA LYS A 14 -7.28 -13.23 20.99
C LYS A 14 -7.67 -14.57 20.36
N GLU A 15 -8.94 -14.99 20.49
CA GLU A 15 -9.48 -16.17 19.81
C GLU A 15 -9.45 -16.00 18.28
N LEU A 16 -9.95 -14.88 17.78
CA LEU A 16 -9.96 -14.57 16.35
C LEU A 16 -8.55 -14.53 15.74
N LEU A 17 -7.57 -13.97 16.46
CA LEU A 17 -6.18 -13.96 16.01
C LEU A 17 -5.54 -15.37 15.97
N LEU A 18 -5.97 -16.29 16.83
CA LEU A 18 -5.52 -17.68 16.79
C LEU A 18 -6.11 -18.40 15.57
N GLU A 19 -7.40 -18.22 15.29
CA GLU A 19 -8.03 -18.76 14.08
C GLU A 19 -7.34 -18.28 12.80
N MET A 20 -6.80 -17.05 12.79
CA MET A 20 -6.06 -16.50 11.65
C MET A 20 -4.62 -16.98 11.53
N SER A 21 -3.99 -17.51 12.60
CA SER A 21 -2.53 -17.69 12.66
C SER A 21 -1.98 -18.77 11.71
N TRP A 22 -2.77 -19.79 11.35
CA TRP A 22 -2.34 -20.91 10.52
C TRP A 22 -2.40 -20.57 9.02
N VAL A 23 -3.27 -19.63 8.67
CA VAL A 23 -3.53 -19.17 7.30
C VAL A 23 -2.45 -18.18 6.85
N ARG A 24 -1.78 -17.52 7.78
CA ARG A 24 -1.16 -16.22 7.55
C ARG A 24 0.13 -16.18 6.72
N ALA A 25 1.03 -17.15 6.89
CA ALA A 25 2.37 -17.10 6.27
C ALA A 25 2.41 -17.75 4.87
N ILE A 26 1.52 -18.72 4.63
CA ILE A 26 1.46 -19.45 3.35
C ILE A 26 0.43 -18.79 2.42
N TYR A 27 -0.58 -18.09 2.94
CA TYR A 27 -1.70 -17.63 2.10
C TYR A 27 -1.41 -16.35 1.31
N GLU A 28 -0.82 -15.29 1.88
CA GLU A 28 -0.86 -13.96 1.22
C GLU A 28 -0.09 -13.91 -0.12
N GLU A 29 1.03 -14.62 -0.27
CA GLU A 29 1.80 -14.64 -1.52
C GLU A 29 1.39 -15.78 -2.46
N LEU A 30 1.20 -16.99 -1.93
CA LEU A 30 0.91 -18.16 -2.76
C LEU A 30 -0.54 -18.23 -3.24
N ILE A 31 -1.52 -17.69 -2.48
CA ILE A 31 -2.93 -17.76 -2.93
C ILE A 31 -3.23 -16.77 -4.02
N GLU A 32 -2.68 -15.57 -3.98
CA GLU A 32 -2.90 -14.63 -5.08
C GLU A 32 -2.33 -15.20 -6.38
N ASP A 33 -1.13 -15.77 -6.33
CA ASP A 33 -0.53 -16.46 -7.49
C ASP A 33 -1.31 -17.71 -7.90
N PHE A 34 -1.75 -18.52 -6.94
CA PHE A 34 -2.55 -19.71 -7.21
C PHE A 34 -3.91 -19.34 -7.84
N CYS A 35 -4.66 -18.42 -7.25
CA CYS A 35 -5.94 -17.94 -7.77
C CYS A 35 -5.76 -17.36 -9.17
N ARG A 36 -4.75 -16.50 -9.38
CA ARG A 36 -4.44 -15.92 -10.70
C ARG A 36 -4.19 -17.00 -11.76
N ARG A 37 -3.36 -17.99 -11.44
CA ARG A 37 -3.07 -19.12 -12.35
C ARG A 37 -4.30 -19.99 -12.60
N THR A 38 -5.15 -20.18 -11.61
CA THR A 38 -6.39 -20.96 -11.77
C THR A 38 -7.43 -20.22 -12.61
N GLU A 39 -7.49 -18.88 -12.51
CA GLU A 39 -8.33 -18.05 -13.38
C GLU A 39 -7.83 -18.08 -14.82
N GLU A 40 -6.51 -17.98 -15.03
CA GLU A 40 -5.89 -18.15 -16.35
C GLU A 40 -6.22 -19.52 -16.93
N TYR A 41 -6.05 -20.59 -16.16
CA TYR A 41 -6.41 -21.95 -16.57
C TYR A 41 -7.89 -22.09 -16.94
N ASN A 42 -8.79 -21.52 -16.14
CA ASN A 42 -10.23 -21.52 -16.43
C ASN A 42 -10.55 -20.75 -17.73
N SER A 43 -9.87 -19.63 -17.98
CA SER A 43 -10.03 -18.87 -19.23
C SER A 43 -9.62 -19.70 -20.46
N LEU A 44 -8.53 -20.47 -20.35
CA LEU A 44 -8.06 -21.38 -21.39
C LEU A 44 -9.05 -22.53 -21.63
N CYS A 45 -9.64 -23.09 -20.57
CA CYS A 45 -10.72 -24.08 -20.69
C CYS A 45 -11.94 -23.52 -21.43
N VAL A 46 -12.34 -22.28 -21.12
CA VAL A 46 -13.47 -21.62 -21.79
C VAL A 46 -13.14 -21.34 -23.26
N GLU A 47 -11.93 -20.90 -23.58
CA GLU A 47 -11.50 -20.72 -24.97
C GLU A 47 -11.45 -22.05 -25.74
N GLU A 48 -10.94 -23.11 -25.13
CA GLU A 48 -10.91 -24.45 -25.72
C GLU A 48 -12.34 -24.93 -26.05
N ALA A 49 -13.28 -24.77 -25.11
CA ALA A 49 -14.68 -25.14 -25.32
C ALA A 49 -15.32 -24.31 -26.45
N ARG A 50 -15.07 -22.99 -26.52
CA ARG A 50 -15.58 -22.12 -27.59
C ARG A 50 -15.07 -22.53 -28.97
N LEU A 51 -13.77 -22.85 -29.07
CA LEU A 51 -13.16 -23.29 -30.33
C LEU A 51 -13.67 -24.67 -30.76
N ALA A 52 -13.90 -25.59 -29.81
CA ALA A 52 -14.48 -26.90 -30.08
C ALA A 52 -15.92 -26.82 -30.62
N HIS A 53 -16.71 -25.83 -30.16
CA HIS A 53 -18.07 -25.58 -30.66
C HIS A 53 -18.09 -24.80 -31.99
N SER A 54 -16.97 -24.21 -32.39
CA SER A 54 -16.86 -23.45 -33.64
C SER A 54 -16.51 -24.38 -34.80
N LEU A 55 -17.47 -24.61 -35.71
CA LEU A 55 -17.36 -25.53 -36.87
C LEU A 55 -16.30 -25.16 -37.93
N LYS A 56 -15.45 -24.13 -37.73
CA LYS A 56 -14.46 -23.71 -38.75
C LYS A 56 -13.19 -24.54 -38.63
N GLY A 57 -12.86 -25.32 -39.66
CA GLY A 57 -11.76 -26.31 -39.67
C GLY A 57 -10.31 -25.80 -39.55
N ALA A 58 -10.08 -24.50 -39.29
CA ALA A 58 -8.74 -23.89 -39.28
C ALA A 58 -8.14 -23.64 -37.86
N PHE A 59 -8.68 -24.28 -36.81
CA PHE A 59 -8.26 -24.01 -35.43
C PHE A 59 -7.17 -24.95 -34.87
N GLY A 60 -6.67 -25.92 -35.64
CA GLY A 60 -5.71 -26.92 -35.15
C GLY A 60 -4.50 -26.31 -34.43
N THR A 61 -3.84 -25.31 -35.03
CA THR A 61 -2.67 -24.64 -34.44
C THR A 61 -3.01 -23.87 -33.16
N ARG A 62 -4.21 -23.27 -33.08
CA ARG A 62 -4.66 -22.52 -31.91
C ARG A 62 -5.06 -23.44 -30.76
N MET A 63 -5.74 -24.55 -31.06
CA MET A 63 -6.07 -25.61 -30.10
C MET A 63 -4.82 -26.25 -29.49
N SER A 64 -3.82 -26.57 -30.32
CA SER A 64 -2.55 -27.11 -29.83
C SER A 64 -1.83 -26.15 -28.89
N ARG A 65 -1.84 -24.84 -29.19
CA ARG A 65 -1.24 -23.82 -28.31
C ARG A 65 -1.93 -23.77 -26.94
N ILE A 66 -3.26 -23.75 -26.93
CA ILE A 66 -4.04 -23.71 -25.67
C ILE A 66 -3.76 -24.97 -24.84
N ARG A 67 -3.69 -26.15 -25.46
CA ARG A 67 -3.36 -27.39 -24.75
C ARG A 67 -1.97 -27.38 -24.12
N ILE A 68 -0.96 -26.86 -24.83
CA ILE A 68 0.40 -26.70 -24.30
C ILE A 68 0.39 -25.74 -23.10
N GLN A 69 -0.35 -24.63 -23.16
CA GLN A 69 -0.47 -23.70 -22.04
C GLN A 69 -1.15 -24.34 -20.84
N LYS A 70 -2.25 -25.08 -21.04
CA LYS A 70 -2.94 -25.84 -19.97
C LYS A 70 -1.99 -26.85 -19.30
N GLN A 71 -1.25 -27.64 -20.09
CA GLN A 71 -0.26 -28.58 -19.55
C GLN A 71 0.88 -27.87 -18.80
N GLY A 72 1.31 -26.70 -19.27
CA GLY A 72 2.31 -25.89 -18.56
C GLY A 72 1.83 -25.48 -17.18
N ILE A 73 0.57 -25.03 -17.06
CA ILE A 73 -0.03 -24.65 -15.78
C ILE A 73 -0.26 -25.87 -14.88
N GLU A 74 -0.74 -26.99 -15.41
CA GLU A 74 -0.91 -28.24 -14.67
C GLU A 74 0.42 -28.75 -14.09
N SER A 75 1.50 -28.70 -14.88
CA SER A 75 2.85 -29.07 -14.44
C SER A 75 3.37 -28.15 -13.32
N LEU A 76 3.12 -26.84 -13.43
CA LEU A 76 3.52 -25.86 -12.42
C LEU A 76 2.76 -26.02 -11.09
N ILE A 77 1.47 -26.37 -11.16
CA ILE A 77 0.62 -26.54 -9.98
C ILE A 77 0.75 -27.96 -9.39
N GLY A 78 1.08 -28.95 -10.22
CA GLY A 78 1.16 -30.36 -9.85
C GLY A 78 -0.20 -31.03 -9.68
N LEU A 79 -1.27 -30.46 -10.26
CA LEU A 79 -2.64 -30.96 -10.15
C LEU A 79 -3.28 -31.11 -11.54
N GLU A 80 -4.02 -32.20 -11.73
CA GLU A 80 -4.85 -32.41 -12.92
C GLU A 80 -6.15 -31.57 -12.88
N GLN A 81 -6.77 -31.37 -14.05
CA GLN A 81 -7.97 -30.56 -14.27
C GLN A 81 -9.10 -30.89 -13.27
N ASP A 82 -9.38 -32.17 -13.04
CA ASP A 82 -10.50 -32.64 -12.20
C ASP A 82 -10.30 -32.31 -10.72
N HIS A 83 -9.05 -32.36 -10.25
CA HIS A 83 -8.70 -32.04 -8.87
C HIS A 83 -8.57 -30.54 -8.63
N LEU A 84 -8.21 -29.77 -9.66
CA LEU A 84 -8.04 -28.32 -9.57
C LEU A 84 -9.32 -27.62 -9.09
N PHE A 85 -10.49 -28.00 -9.61
CA PHE A 85 -11.76 -27.36 -9.25
C PHE A 85 -12.12 -27.53 -7.76
N GLY A 86 -11.89 -28.72 -7.20
CA GLY A 86 -12.13 -28.99 -5.78
C GLY A 86 -11.21 -28.18 -4.87
N VAL A 87 -9.92 -28.12 -5.21
CA VAL A 87 -8.91 -27.37 -4.46
C VAL A 87 -9.19 -25.86 -4.53
N VAL A 88 -9.51 -25.32 -5.71
CA VAL A 88 -9.84 -23.90 -5.90
C VAL A 88 -11.02 -23.49 -5.01
N ASN A 89 -12.09 -24.29 -4.96
CA ASN A 89 -13.24 -23.98 -4.11
C ASN A 89 -12.88 -23.99 -2.62
N GLY A 90 -12.05 -24.93 -2.18
CA GLY A 90 -11.54 -24.97 -0.80
C GLY A 90 -10.70 -23.74 -0.47
N VAL A 91 -9.76 -23.38 -1.35
CA VAL A 91 -8.90 -22.21 -1.19
C VAL A 91 -9.71 -20.91 -1.16
N GLU A 92 -10.67 -20.73 -2.08
CA GLU A 92 -11.57 -19.57 -2.09
C GLU A 92 -12.42 -19.47 -0.83
N HIS A 93 -12.92 -20.61 -0.31
CA HIS A 93 -13.66 -20.63 0.95
C HIS A 93 -12.79 -20.13 2.12
N HIS A 94 -11.56 -20.64 2.25
CA HIS A 94 -10.64 -20.21 3.29
C HIS A 94 -10.21 -18.74 3.12
N ARG A 95 -10.03 -18.27 1.89
CA ARG A 95 -9.71 -16.87 1.56
C ARG A 95 -10.83 -15.92 2.00
N LYS A 96 -12.08 -16.28 1.70
CA LYS A 96 -13.26 -15.50 2.13
C LYS A 96 -13.36 -15.46 3.65
N ARG A 97 -13.27 -16.61 4.31
CA ARG A 97 -13.30 -16.70 5.77
C ARG A 97 -12.19 -15.87 6.42
N TYR A 98 -10.97 -15.90 5.87
CA TYR A 98 -9.87 -15.06 6.35
C TYR A 98 -10.18 -13.56 6.23
N THR A 99 -10.73 -13.14 5.09
CA THR A 99 -11.08 -11.74 4.84
C THR A 99 -12.17 -11.26 5.80
N GLU A 100 -13.18 -12.09 6.04
CA GLU A 100 -14.25 -11.81 7.01
C GLU A 100 -13.71 -11.67 8.44
N LEU A 101 -12.89 -12.63 8.88
CA LEU A 101 -12.25 -12.60 10.20
C LEU A 101 -11.37 -11.36 10.37
N ARG A 102 -10.57 -11.04 9.34
CA ARG A 102 -9.73 -9.84 9.32
C ARG A 102 -10.58 -8.58 9.52
N ASN A 103 -11.68 -8.45 8.78
CA ASN A 103 -12.57 -7.30 8.88
C ASN A 103 -13.20 -7.18 10.28
N VAL A 104 -13.65 -8.30 10.86
CA VAL A 104 -14.20 -8.33 12.23
C VAL A 104 -13.17 -7.88 13.27
N ILE A 105 -11.91 -8.26 13.11
CA ILE A 105 -10.82 -7.82 14.00
C ILE A 105 -10.52 -6.34 13.81
N ILE A 106 -10.49 -5.82 12.58
CA ILE A 106 -10.14 -4.42 12.29
C ILE A 106 -11.14 -3.44 12.92
N GLN A 107 -12.45 -3.73 12.82
CA GLN A 107 -13.54 -2.81 13.18
C GLN A 107 -13.40 -2.19 14.60
N PRO A 108 -13.17 -2.97 15.68
CA PRO A 108 -12.93 -2.41 17.02
C PRO A 108 -11.73 -1.47 17.14
N TYR A 109 -10.70 -1.66 16.33
CA TYR A 109 -9.44 -0.90 16.40
C TYR A 109 -9.43 0.34 15.48
N LEU A 110 -10.42 0.53 14.62
CA LEU A 110 -10.53 1.75 13.80
C LEU A 110 -10.60 3.03 14.65
N ARG A 111 -11.19 2.97 15.85
CA ARG A 111 -11.18 4.10 16.80
C ARG A 111 -9.78 4.43 17.31
N LEU A 112 -8.94 3.42 17.50
CA LEU A 112 -7.53 3.63 17.86
C LEU A 112 -6.83 4.36 16.71
N VAL A 113 -6.99 3.88 15.47
CA VAL A 113 -6.40 4.51 14.28
C VAL A 113 -6.85 5.96 14.15
N PHE A 114 -8.15 6.22 14.25
CA PHE A 114 -8.72 7.57 14.22
C PHE A 114 -8.07 8.48 15.28
N SER A 115 -7.92 7.99 16.52
CA SER A 115 -7.33 8.77 17.62
C SER A 115 -5.84 9.06 17.46
N GLU A 116 -5.11 8.23 16.71
CA GLU A 116 -3.70 8.46 16.40
C GLU A 116 -3.54 9.37 15.18
N ALA A 117 -4.32 9.14 14.12
CA ALA A 117 -4.36 9.97 12.91
C ALA A 117 -4.77 11.42 13.21
N SER A 118 -5.81 11.61 14.03
CA SER A 118 -6.31 12.94 14.39
C SER A 118 -5.28 13.80 15.13
N LYS A 119 -4.31 13.19 15.83
CA LYS A 119 -3.22 13.92 16.50
C LYS A 119 -2.12 14.38 15.55
N LEU A 120 -1.98 13.70 14.40
CA LEU A 120 -0.85 13.85 13.49
C LEU A 120 -1.20 14.61 12.20
N SER A 121 -2.48 14.64 11.81
CA SER A 121 -2.95 15.24 10.55
C SER A 121 -3.02 16.79 10.52
N GLY A 122 -2.95 17.46 11.68
CA GLY A 122 -3.14 18.92 11.73
C GLY A 122 -4.56 19.37 11.30
N PRO A 123 -4.77 20.67 10.97
CA PRO A 123 -6.09 21.23 10.68
C PRO A 123 -6.69 20.87 9.31
N SER A 124 -5.88 20.33 8.38
CA SER A 124 -6.33 20.08 7.02
C SER A 124 -7.08 18.75 6.91
N ARG A 125 -8.25 18.77 6.27
CA ARG A 125 -9.11 17.59 6.09
C ARG A 125 -8.55 16.61 5.05
N THR A 126 -7.89 17.10 4.00
CA THR A 126 -7.32 16.25 2.94
C THR A 126 -6.21 15.36 3.48
N ILE A 127 -5.33 15.93 4.31
CA ILE A 127 -4.23 15.21 4.96
C ILE A 127 -4.76 14.11 5.90
N PHE A 128 -5.96 14.31 6.48
CA PHE A 128 -6.52 13.34 7.43
C PHE A 128 -6.92 12.03 6.75
N GLU A 129 -7.50 12.10 5.54
CA GLU A 129 -7.98 10.92 4.84
C GLU A 129 -6.80 10.01 4.48
N ASP A 130 -5.72 10.57 3.93
CA ASP A 130 -4.50 9.83 3.55
C ASP A 130 -3.76 9.27 4.79
N VAL A 131 -3.62 10.09 5.84
CA VAL A 131 -3.07 9.67 7.13
C VAL A 131 -3.90 8.56 7.79
N PHE A 132 -5.22 8.65 7.70
CA PHE A 132 -6.09 7.61 8.24
C PHE A 132 -5.94 6.30 7.47
N GLN A 133 -5.92 6.34 6.14
CA GLN A 133 -5.73 5.14 5.31
C GLN A 133 -4.36 4.48 5.58
N SER A 134 -3.28 5.26 5.59
CA SER A 134 -1.95 4.74 5.95
C SER A 134 -1.92 4.13 7.37
N GLY A 135 -2.62 4.73 8.33
CA GLY A 135 -2.82 4.16 9.66
C GLY A 135 -3.59 2.83 9.64
N VAL A 136 -4.61 2.68 8.79
CA VAL A 136 -5.35 1.41 8.60
C VAL A 136 -4.43 0.34 8.02
N PHE A 137 -3.57 0.66 7.04
CA PHE A 137 -2.56 -0.28 6.53
C PHE A 137 -1.58 -0.72 7.63
N GLY A 138 -1.14 0.21 8.48
CA GLY A 138 -0.31 -0.10 9.65
C GLY A 138 -1.01 -1.07 10.61
N LEU A 139 -2.32 -0.89 10.85
CA LEU A 139 -3.12 -1.82 11.65
C LEU A 139 -3.22 -3.20 11.00
N ILE A 140 -3.47 -3.29 9.70
CA ILE A 140 -3.54 -4.56 8.96
C ILE A 140 -2.21 -5.31 9.08
N ARG A 141 -1.07 -4.61 8.94
CA ARG A 141 0.27 -5.18 9.12
C ARG A 141 0.53 -5.61 10.57
N ALA A 142 0.02 -4.85 11.54
CA ALA A 142 0.10 -5.24 12.95
C ALA A 142 -0.70 -6.52 13.21
N ILE A 143 -1.89 -6.63 12.60
CA ILE A 143 -2.67 -7.87 12.65
C ILE A 143 -1.78 -8.97 12.09
N SER A 144 -1.31 -8.89 10.84
CA SER A 144 -0.56 -9.95 10.16
C SER A 144 0.74 -10.38 10.86
N THR A 145 1.42 -9.51 11.59
CA THR A 145 2.71 -9.83 12.22
C THR A 145 2.63 -10.16 13.71
N PHE A 146 1.47 -10.00 14.35
CA PHE A 146 1.36 -10.19 15.78
C PHE A 146 1.43 -11.67 16.18
N PHE A 147 2.46 -12.03 16.94
CA PHE A 147 2.60 -13.34 17.58
C PHE A 147 2.25 -13.26 19.07
N ARG A 148 1.35 -14.14 19.50
CA ARG A 148 0.82 -14.18 20.87
C ARG A 148 1.85 -14.68 21.91
N GLU A 149 2.91 -15.35 21.47
CA GLU A 149 3.94 -15.91 22.38
C GLU A 149 4.55 -14.85 23.31
N ARG A 150 4.53 -13.58 22.87
CA ARG A 150 4.92 -12.43 23.69
C ARG A 150 3.69 -11.98 24.48
N ASN A 151 3.74 -12.02 25.82
CA ASN A 151 2.67 -11.64 26.77
C ASN A 151 2.25 -10.13 26.70
N THR A 152 1.98 -9.60 25.52
CA THR A 152 1.64 -8.20 25.26
C THR A 152 0.21 -8.07 24.74
N TYR A 153 -0.47 -6.98 25.12
CA TYR A 153 -1.78 -6.67 24.58
C TYR A 153 -1.66 -6.15 23.15
N PHE A 154 -2.50 -6.67 22.25
CA PHE A 154 -2.50 -6.30 20.82
C PHE A 154 -2.63 -4.79 20.59
N SER A 155 -3.43 -4.08 21.40
CA SER A 155 -3.60 -2.63 21.31
C SER A 155 -2.30 -1.83 21.46
N GLY A 156 -1.37 -2.30 22.30
CA GLY A 156 -0.05 -1.69 22.47
C GLY A 156 0.83 -1.90 21.24
N TYR A 157 0.82 -3.10 20.68
CA TYR A 157 1.54 -3.45 19.45
C TYR A 157 1.00 -2.68 18.24
N ALA A 158 -0.32 -2.68 18.06
CA ALA A 158 -1.00 -1.99 16.98
C ALA A 158 -0.70 -0.48 16.98
N ARG A 159 -0.67 0.16 18.16
CA ARG A 159 -0.35 1.59 18.26
C ARG A 159 1.01 1.95 17.65
N TRP A 160 2.03 1.10 17.83
CA TRP A 160 3.36 1.33 17.26
C TRP A 160 3.33 1.28 15.73
N TRP A 161 2.73 0.23 15.17
CA TRP A 161 2.61 0.07 13.72
C TRP A 161 1.75 1.13 13.05
N VAL A 162 0.64 1.51 13.67
CA VAL A 162 -0.25 2.58 13.20
C VAL A 162 0.52 3.90 13.16
N ARG A 163 1.22 4.26 14.24
CA ARG A 163 2.05 5.50 14.25
C ARG A 163 3.16 5.47 13.21
N GLN A 164 3.86 4.34 13.07
CA GLN A 164 4.94 4.22 12.10
C GLN A 164 4.43 4.39 10.66
N ALA A 165 3.32 3.75 10.31
CA ALA A 165 2.74 3.86 8.98
C ALA A 165 2.29 5.30 8.66
N ILE A 166 1.66 5.98 9.62
CA ILE A 166 1.26 7.38 9.48
C ILE A 166 2.49 8.29 9.28
N LEU A 167 3.51 8.15 10.12
CA LEU A 167 4.71 8.98 10.04
C LEU A 167 5.49 8.74 8.74
N LEU A 168 5.47 7.50 8.23
CA LEU A 168 6.08 7.18 6.94
C LEU A 168 5.31 7.85 5.79
N SER A 169 3.98 7.77 5.77
CA SER A 169 3.13 8.43 4.76
C SER A 169 3.33 9.93 4.76
N LEU A 170 3.31 10.57 5.93
CA LEU A 170 3.55 12.00 6.07
C LEU A 170 4.95 12.41 5.58
N LYS A 171 5.96 11.57 5.84
CA LYS A 171 7.31 11.83 5.35
C LYS A 171 7.35 11.77 3.82
N GLU A 172 6.69 10.79 3.22
CA GLU A 172 6.63 10.61 1.77
C GLU A 172 5.87 11.73 1.07
N GLU A 173 4.74 12.19 1.63
CA GLU A 173 3.94 13.31 1.10
C GLU A 173 4.68 14.66 1.15
N VAL A 174 5.41 14.93 2.24
CA VAL A 174 6.08 16.23 2.44
C VAL A 174 7.46 16.28 1.77
N SER A 175 8.07 15.12 1.46
CA SER A 175 9.41 15.05 0.88
C SER A 175 9.36 14.95 -0.64
N PHE A 176 9.43 16.10 -1.34
CA PHE A 176 9.57 16.12 -2.81
C PHE A 176 10.84 15.39 -3.30
N PHE A 177 11.93 15.41 -2.51
CA PHE A 177 13.12 14.58 -2.70
C PHE A 177 13.33 13.67 -1.48
N LYS A 178 13.70 12.40 -1.70
CA LYS A 178 13.91 11.41 -0.62
C LYS A 178 15.13 11.78 0.24
N ILE A 179 14.88 12.39 1.40
CA ILE A 179 15.93 12.73 2.37
C ILE A 179 16.32 11.50 3.21
N PRO A 180 17.63 11.16 3.34
CA PRO A 180 18.11 10.11 4.23
C PRO A 180 17.65 10.30 5.69
N SER A 181 17.37 9.21 6.40
CA SER A 181 16.83 9.26 7.78
C SER A 181 17.74 10.02 8.75
N ALA A 182 19.07 9.83 8.65
CA ALA A 182 20.05 10.51 9.51
C ALA A 182 19.92 12.05 9.39
N VAL A 183 19.78 12.56 8.17
CA VAL A 183 19.63 14.00 7.89
C VAL A 183 18.30 14.52 8.47
N TRP A 184 17.21 13.75 8.33
CA TRP A 184 15.91 14.10 8.89
C TRP A 184 15.89 14.16 10.42
N HIS A 185 16.62 13.26 11.10
CA HIS A 185 16.74 13.28 12.56
C HIS A 185 17.50 14.50 13.05
N VAL A 186 18.56 14.92 12.35
CA VAL A 186 19.30 16.15 12.66
C VAL A 186 18.40 17.38 12.48
N TYR A 187 17.65 17.47 11.38
CA TYR A 187 16.67 18.55 11.16
C TYR A 187 15.67 18.69 12.32
N ASN A 188 15.09 17.57 12.73
CA ASN A 188 14.13 17.53 13.82
C ASN A 188 14.69 17.99 15.18
N LYS A 189 15.98 17.74 15.44
CA LYS A 189 16.67 18.25 16.64
C LYS A 189 16.91 19.76 16.55
N LEU A 190 17.23 20.26 15.35
CA LEU A 190 17.40 21.70 15.10
C LEU A 190 16.13 22.49 15.35
N GLU A 191 14.99 22.07 14.78
CA GLU A 191 13.71 22.75 15.01
C GLU A 191 13.30 22.77 16.48
N ARG A 192 13.67 21.72 17.23
CA ARG A 192 13.39 21.63 18.67
C ARG A 192 14.37 22.44 19.53
N GLY A 193 15.42 23.03 18.94
CA GLY A 193 16.41 23.84 19.65
C GLY A 193 17.42 23.04 20.48
N GLU A 194 17.61 21.74 20.18
CA GLU A 194 18.58 20.90 20.90
C GLU A 194 20.01 21.19 20.41
N SER A 195 21.00 21.03 21.32
CA SER A 195 22.43 21.08 20.98
C SER A 195 22.81 19.86 20.12
N ILE A 196 23.66 20.09 19.13
CA ILE A 196 24.00 19.09 18.12
C ILE A 196 25.53 19.00 18.02
N ASP A 197 26.07 17.78 17.90
CA ASP A 197 27.51 17.51 17.72
C ASP A 197 28.07 18.18 16.44
N GLU A 198 29.35 18.55 16.46
CA GLU A 198 30.06 19.29 15.40
C GLU A 198 29.98 18.63 14.00
N ASP A 199 30.01 17.29 13.93
CA ASP A 199 29.90 16.55 12.66
C ASP A 199 28.56 16.79 11.92
N SER A 200 27.56 17.29 12.64
CA SER A 200 26.22 17.55 12.11
C SER A 200 26.03 18.98 11.59
N GLU A 201 27.01 19.87 11.72
CA GLU A 201 26.96 21.21 11.11
C GLU A 201 27.05 21.16 9.59
N ARG A 202 27.82 20.22 9.04
CA ARG A 202 27.83 19.94 7.59
C ARG A 202 26.43 19.56 7.09
N ILE A 203 25.70 18.78 7.89
CA ILE A 203 24.32 18.40 7.59
C ILE A 203 23.38 19.61 7.68
N ARG A 204 23.60 20.55 8.62
CA ARG A 204 22.85 21.83 8.66
C ARG A 204 23.00 22.60 7.35
N GLN A 205 24.20 22.66 6.76
CA GLN A 205 24.42 23.35 5.48
C GLN A 205 23.60 22.71 4.35
N TYR A 206 23.62 21.37 4.22
CA TYR A 206 22.81 20.68 3.22
C TYR A 206 21.30 20.88 3.43
N VAL A 207 20.84 20.85 4.68
CA VAL A 207 19.43 21.02 5.02
C VAL A 207 18.97 22.48 4.87
N GLY A 208 19.82 23.46 5.15
CA GLY A 208 19.52 24.88 4.95
C GLY A 208 19.33 25.26 3.48
N VAL A 209 19.99 24.55 2.56
CA VAL A 209 19.78 24.67 1.10
C VAL A 209 18.47 24.01 0.69
N ILE A 210 18.09 22.90 1.31
CA ILE A 210 16.79 22.24 1.13
C ILE A 210 15.78 22.88 2.09
N LYS A 211 15.49 24.17 1.92
CA LYS A 211 14.27 24.73 2.51
C LYS A 211 13.10 23.97 1.89
N LEU A 212 12.47 23.10 2.67
CA LEU A 212 11.20 22.47 2.33
C LEU A 212 10.14 23.57 2.30
N VAL A 213 10.02 24.25 1.17
CA VAL A 213 8.90 25.14 0.88
C VAL A 213 7.79 24.24 0.33
N PRO A 214 6.64 24.10 1.01
CA PRO A 214 5.48 23.43 0.45
C PRO A 214 5.16 24.08 -0.90
N ILE A 215 4.95 23.28 -1.96
CA ILE A 215 4.69 23.75 -3.33
C ILE A 215 3.52 24.76 -3.39
N ASP A 216 2.59 24.67 -2.44
CA ASP A 216 1.41 25.53 -2.34
C ASP A 216 1.64 26.88 -1.64
N GLN A 217 2.85 27.17 -1.12
CA GLN A 217 3.09 28.48 -0.51
C GLN A 217 3.14 29.56 -1.60
N PRO A 218 2.30 30.61 -1.51
CA PRO A 218 2.40 31.74 -2.42
C PRO A 218 3.72 32.46 -2.14
N ILE A 219 4.59 32.52 -3.15
CA ILE A 219 5.80 33.31 -3.06
C ILE A 219 5.38 34.76 -3.29
N GLN A 220 5.56 35.61 -2.28
CA GLN A 220 5.39 37.05 -2.46
C GLN A 220 6.59 37.56 -3.27
N HIS A 221 6.38 37.78 -4.56
CA HIS A 221 7.24 38.61 -5.38
C HIS A 221 6.64 40.02 -5.44
N ASP A 222 7.49 41.04 -5.62
CA ASP A 222 7.25 42.48 -5.42
C ASP A 222 6.22 43.14 -6.39
N GLY A 223 5.19 42.40 -6.79
CA GLY A 223 4.11 42.83 -7.67
C GLY A 223 2.99 41.80 -7.91
N GLY A 224 3.02 40.62 -7.27
CA GLY A 224 1.94 39.62 -7.42
C GLY A 224 2.23 38.28 -6.73
N THR A 225 1.18 37.59 -6.30
CA THR A 225 1.23 36.21 -5.78
C THR A 225 1.33 35.22 -6.93
N ALA A 226 2.53 34.81 -7.30
CA ALA A 226 2.76 33.73 -8.27
C ALA A 226 3.01 32.41 -7.53
N ARG A 227 2.51 31.30 -8.11
CA ARG A 227 2.87 29.95 -7.67
C ARG A 227 4.04 29.46 -8.51
N LEU A 228 4.93 28.66 -7.94
CA LEU A 228 6.07 28.07 -8.67
C LEU A 228 5.64 27.26 -9.91
N LEU A 229 4.41 26.72 -9.90
CA LEU A 229 3.85 26.00 -11.03
C LEU A 229 3.62 26.91 -12.25
N ASP A 230 3.29 28.19 -12.04
CA ASP A 230 3.03 29.15 -13.12
C ASP A 230 4.30 29.52 -13.89
N THR A 231 5.47 29.32 -13.28
CA THR A 231 6.79 29.63 -13.87
C THR A 231 7.35 28.49 -14.72
N LEU A 232 6.81 27.27 -14.59
CA LEU A 232 7.28 26.08 -15.31
C LEU A 232 6.48 25.77 -16.58
N VAL A 233 5.39 26.50 -16.84
CA VAL A 233 4.51 26.29 -18.00
C VAL A 233 5.01 27.03 -19.25
N ASP A 234 5.95 27.97 -19.11
CA ASP A 234 6.33 28.88 -20.21
C ASP A 234 7.44 28.35 -21.14
N SER A 235 8.06 27.21 -20.85
CA SER A 235 9.13 26.65 -21.70
C SER A 235 8.63 25.79 -22.88
N SER A 236 7.39 25.99 -23.34
CA SER A 236 6.81 25.22 -24.46
C SER A 236 6.14 26.08 -25.54
N GLN A 237 6.33 27.40 -25.51
CA GLN A 237 5.81 28.32 -26.54
C GLN A 237 6.87 29.22 -27.23
N GLU A 238 8.17 28.92 -27.11
CA GLU A 238 9.20 29.71 -27.83
C GLU A 238 9.60 29.17 -29.22
N ASP A 239 9.12 27.99 -29.65
CA ASP A 239 9.58 27.38 -30.92
C ASP A 239 8.68 27.65 -32.15
N GLN A 240 7.82 28.68 -32.16
CA GLN A 240 6.92 28.95 -33.31
C GLN A 240 7.00 30.34 -33.96
N HIS A 241 8.01 31.17 -33.66
CA HIS A 241 8.10 32.54 -34.22
C HIS A 241 9.37 32.91 -35.01
N GLU A 242 10.26 31.98 -35.37
CA GLU A 242 11.47 32.33 -36.17
C GLU A 242 11.50 31.86 -37.64
N GLU A 243 10.44 31.28 -38.22
CA GLU A 243 10.42 30.93 -39.67
C GLU A 243 9.72 31.99 -40.58
N GLY A 244 9.62 33.24 -40.14
CA GLY A 244 8.82 34.28 -40.80
C GLY A 244 9.53 35.42 -41.54
N GLU A 245 10.85 35.59 -41.43
CA GLU A 245 11.53 36.76 -42.01
C GLU A 245 12.92 36.44 -42.59
N LEU A 246 12.99 35.64 -43.64
CA LEU A 246 14.05 35.78 -44.66
C LEU A 246 13.48 35.43 -46.04
N GLY A 247 12.77 36.39 -46.61
CA GLY A 247 12.27 36.36 -47.98
C GLY A 247 12.05 37.77 -48.51
N ILE A 248 13.09 38.32 -49.14
CA ILE A 248 13.18 39.19 -50.34
C ILE A 248 14.56 39.87 -50.32
#